data_AF-A0A3Q4FZ70-F1
#
_entry.id   AF-A0A3Q4FZ70-F1
#
_cell.length_a   1.000
_cell.length_b   1.000
_cell.length_c   1.000
_cell.angle_alpha   90.00
_cell.angle_beta   90.00
_cell.angle_gamma   90.00
#
_symmetry.space_group_name_H-M   'P 1'
#
loop_
_entity.id
_entity.type
_entity.pdbx_description
1 polymer ?
#
loop_
_entity_poly.entity_id
_entity_poly.type
_entity_poly.pdbx_seq_one_letter_code
_entity_poly.pdbx_strand_id
1 'polypeptide(L)'
;ENRTKDKLWIRPTLIGGDIAIKPGADRNADPCTSRGCMWGKWTDGKVYVPYYIANHYSSREIAIITRGLESFSSISCIRFRPYQDGDHEWLSIESRNGCYSYVGRQGGGQTVSLSRQGCLYHSTVQHELLHALGFNHEQTRSDRDNHIRVYWENILDGQSPFSVLIWILC
;
A
#
# COMPACT_ATOMS: atom_id res chain seq x y z
N GLU A 1 -16.18 -38.35 -2.74
CA GLU A 1 -15.63 -37.64 -3.91
C GLU A 1 -14.82 -36.45 -3.41
N ASN A 2 -13.50 -36.55 -3.51
CA ASN A 2 -12.54 -35.53 -3.10
C ASN A 2 -12.72 -34.26 -3.94
N ARG A 3 -12.99 -33.13 -3.32
CA ARG A 3 -12.71 -31.82 -3.91
C ARG A 3 -12.09 -30.92 -2.85
N THR A 4 -10.80 -31.15 -2.63
CA THR A 4 -9.84 -30.11 -2.28
C THR A 4 -10.06 -28.91 -3.20
N LYS A 5 -10.84 -27.93 -2.74
CA LYS A 5 -10.75 -26.59 -3.32
C LYS A 5 -9.53 -25.97 -2.67
N ASP A 6 -8.50 -25.91 -3.49
CA ASP A 6 -7.24 -25.25 -3.22
C ASP A 6 -7.44 -23.95 -2.46
N LYS A 7 -6.51 -23.68 -1.53
CA LYS A 7 -6.27 -22.36 -0.93
C LYS A 7 -5.85 -21.40 -2.04
N LEU A 8 -6.79 -21.06 -2.92
CA LEU A 8 -6.64 -20.10 -3.98
C LEU A 8 -6.60 -18.73 -3.31
N TRP A 9 -5.41 -18.14 -3.26
CA TRP A 9 -5.15 -16.78 -2.81
C TRP A 9 -6.27 -15.84 -3.25
N ILE A 10 -7.19 -15.54 -2.33
CA ILE A 10 -8.30 -14.62 -2.60
C ILE A 10 -7.63 -13.27 -2.85
N ARG A 11 -7.58 -12.86 -4.12
CA ARG A 11 -7.10 -11.53 -4.50
C ARG A 11 -8.00 -10.51 -3.82
N PRO A 12 -7.45 -9.55 -3.06
CA PRO A 12 -8.28 -8.48 -2.53
C PRO A 12 -8.88 -7.70 -3.71
N THR A 13 -10.11 -7.20 -3.52
CA THR A 13 -10.65 -6.19 -4.43
C THR A 13 -9.76 -4.95 -4.35
N LEU A 14 -9.35 -4.43 -5.51
CA LEU A 14 -8.51 -3.24 -5.61
C LEU A 14 -9.34 -2.05 -6.10
N ILE A 15 -9.19 -0.90 -5.47
CA ILE A 15 -9.69 0.40 -5.92
C ILE A 15 -8.50 1.20 -6.46
N GLY A 16 -8.71 1.97 -7.54
CA GLY A 16 -7.63 2.75 -8.15
C GLY A 16 -6.49 1.92 -8.75
N GLY A 17 -6.66 0.60 -8.84
CA GLY A 17 -5.68 -0.34 -9.39
C GLY A 17 -4.74 -0.98 -8.36
N ASP A 18 -4.49 -0.32 -7.23
CA ASP A 18 -3.42 -0.64 -6.26
C ASP A 18 -3.81 -0.44 -4.78
N ILE A 19 -5.02 0.01 -4.47
CA ILE A 19 -5.51 0.10 -3.08
C ILE A 19 -6.37 -1.12 -2.75
N ALA A 20 -5.87 -2.00 -1.89
CA ALA A 20 -6.62 -3.14 -1.39
C ALA A 20 -7.68 -2.70 -0.37
N ILE A 21 -8.90 -3.23 -0.51
CA ILE A 21 -10.01 -2.98 0.41
C ILE A 21 -10.52 -4.27 1.06
N LYS A 22 -10.97 -4.16 2.31
CA LYS A 22 -11.77 -5.20 2.97
C LYS A 22 -13.20 -5.18 2.37
N PRO A 23 -13.89 -6.32 2.28
CA PRO A 23 -15.29 -6.35 1.83
C PRO A 23 -16.15 -5.35 2.61
N GLY A 24 -16.89 -4.47 1.91
CA GLY A 24 -17.73 -3.43 2.51
C GLY A 24 -17.03 -2.12 2.86
N ALA A 25 -15.75 -1.94 2.51
CA ALA A 25 -14.98 -0.70 2.73
C ALA A 25 -14.63 0.02 1.40
N ASP A 26 -15.55 0.01 0.44
CA ASP A 26 -15.36 0.47 -0.95
C ASP A 26 -15.47 1.99 -1.16
N ARG A 27 -15.72 2.75 -0.10
CA ARG A 27 -15.87 4.22 -0.17
C ARG A 27 -14.55 4.92 0.13
N ASN A 28 -14.07 5.72 -0.82
CA ASN A 28 -12.89 6.59 -0.66
C ASN A 28 -13.18 7.91 0.09
N ALA A 29 -14.46 8.21 0.34
CA ALA A 29 -14.90 9.43 1.01
C ALA A 29 -14.70 9.42 2.53
N ASP A 30 -14.33 8.28 3.13
CA ASP A 30 -14.04 8.20 4.57
C ASP A 30 -12.52 8.26 4.79
N PRO A 31 -11.99 9.34 5.38
CA PRO A 31 -10.57 9.48 5.63
C PRO A 31 -10.06 8.33 6.51
N CYS A 32 -8.92 7.75 6.15
CA CYS A 32 -8.23 6.83 7.07
C CYS A 32 -8.03 7.46 8.46
N THR A 33 -7.80 8.77 8.49
CA THR A 33 -7.61 9.57 9.70
C THR A 33 -8.84 9.62 10.61
N SER A 34 -10.08 9.60 10.09
CA SER A 34 -11.31 9.60 10.91
C SER A 34 -11.57 8.27 11.60
N ARG A 35 -11.09 7.16 11.03
CA ARG A 35 -11.25 5.80 11.60
C ARG A 35 -10.09 5.37 12.51
N GLY A 36 -9.07 6.21 12.67
CA GLY A 36 -7.89 5.88 13.47
C GLY A 36 -6.97 4.83 12.84
N CYS A 37 -6.97 4.68 11.51
CA CYS A 37 -6.04 3.77 10.82
C CYS A 37 -4.64 4.37 10.61
N MET A 38 -4.30 5.48 11.27
CA MET A 38 -2.92 5.95 11.34
C MET A 38 -2.09 5.00 12.22
N TRP A 39 -0.81 4.85 11.88
CA TRP A 39 0.15 4.19 12.75
C TRP A 39 0.42 5.03 14.01
N GLY A 40 0.56 4.35 15.15
CA GLY A 40 0.72 5.01 16.44
C GLY A 40 2.03 5.80 16.56
N LYS A 41 1.93 7.05 17.03
CA LYS A 41 3.08 7.88 17.37
C LYS A 41 3.57 7.52 18.77
N TRP A 42 4.87 7.27 18.89
CA TRP A 42 5.55 6.97 20.15
C TRP A 42 5.89 8.24 20.93
N THR A 43 6.27 8.06 22.20
CA THR A 43 6.62 9.15 23.12
C THR A 43 7.81 9.99 22.67
N ASP A 44 8.72 9.42 21.88
CA ASP A 44 9.85 10.12 21.27
C ASP A 44 9.46 10.92 20.01
N GLY A 45 8.17 10.94 19.67
CA GLY A 45 7.62 11.65 18.54
C GLY A 45 7.76 10.94 17.20
N LYS A 46 8.31 9.72 17.16
CA LYS A 46 8.44 8.92 15.94
C LYS A 46 7.28 7.96 15.75
N VAL A 47 7.13 7.44 14.53
CA VAL A 47 6.15 6.40 14.20
C VAL A 47 6.93 5.16 13.77
N TYR A 48 6.89 4.11 14.58
CA TYR A 48 7.60 2.86 14.30
C TYR A 48 6.66 1.88 13.59
N VAL A 49 6.98 1.52 12.35
CA VAL A 49 6.18 0.60 11.53
C VAL A 49 6.97 -0.71 11.36
N PRO A 50 6.55 -1.80 12.03
CA PRO A 50 7.21 -3.08 11.89
C PRO A 50 6.98 -3.66 10.49
N TYR A 51 8.01 -4.27 9.89
CA TYR A 51 7.89 -4.94 8.60
C TYR A 51 8.58 -6.30 8.59
N TYR A 52 8.06 -7.20 7.78
CA TYR A 52 8.66 -8.49 7.45
C TYR A 52 8.78 -8.59 5.93
N ILE A 53 9.97 -8.93 5.42
CA ILE A 53 10.18 -9.20 3.98
C ILE A 53 10.19 -10.72 3.78
N ALA A 54 9.28 -11.21 2.95
CA ALA A 54 9.19 -12.63 2.66
C ALA A 54 10.47 -13.18 1.98
N ASN A 55 10.80 -14.44 2.26
CA ASN A 55 12.08 -15.05 1.88
C ASN A 55 12.25 -15.36 0.38
N HIS A 56 11.23 -15.15 -0.45
CA HIS A 56 11.29 -15.42 -1.90
C HIS A 56 11.94 -14.30 -2.72
N TYR A 57 12.30 -13.16 -2.10
CA TYR A 57 13.06 -12.09 -2.75
C TYR A 57 14.56 -12.42 -2.72
N SER A 58 15.25 -12.17 -3.82
CA SER A 58 16.70 -12.21 -3.91
C SER A 58 17.35 -11.03 -3.17
N SER A 59 18.64 -11.13 -2.84
CA SER A 59 19.37 -10.05 -2.16
C SER A 59 19.32 -8.70 -2.90
N ARG A 60 19.30 -8.72 -4.24
CA ARG A 60 19.15 -7.51 -5.05
C ARG A 60 17.77 -6.87 -4.89
N GLU A 61 16.73 -7.69 -4.87
CA GLU A 61 15.35 -7.26 -4.70
C GLU A 61 15.12 -6.72 -3.28
N ILE A 62 15.67 -7.40 -2.26
CA ILE A 62 15.68 -6.94 -0.88
C ILE A 62 16.36 -5.56 -0.77
N ALA A 63 17.51 -5.35 -1.42
CA ALA A 63 18.18 -4.06 -1.39
C ALA A 63 17.32 -2.91 -1.98
N ILE A 64 16.48 -3.18 -2.98
CA ILE A 64 15.55 -2.18 -3.52
C ILE A 64 14.45 -1.85 -2.50
N ILE A 65 13.87 -2.88 -1.89
CA ILE A 65 12.81 -2.75 -0.87
C ILE A 65 13.35 -1.99 0.35
N THR A 66 14.52 -2.38 0.86
CA THR A 66 15.18 -1.75 2.00
C THR A 66 15.48 -0.28 1.75
N ARG A 67 15.99 0.09 0.57
CA ARG A 67 16.17 1.51 0.22
C ARG A 67 14.86 2.30 0.22
N GLY A 68 13.76 1.69 -0.23
CA GLY A 68 12.43 2.31 -0.17
C GLY A 68 11.98 2.56 1.27
N LEU A 69 12.13 1.56 2.15
CA LEU A 69 11.82 1.67 3.59
C LEU A 69 12.67 2.74 4.28
N GLU A 70 13.98 2.78 4.00
CA GLU A 70 14.92 3.71 4.64
C GLU A 70 14.71 5.17 4.20
N SER A 71 14.21 5.40 2.98
CA SER A 71 14.06 6.74 2.39
C SER A 71 13.24 7.71 3.27
N PHE A 72 12.22 7.20 3.96
CA PHE A 72 11.32 7.99 4.81
C PHE A 72 12.02 8.56 6.05
N SER A 73 13.04 7.87 6.56
CA SER A 73 13.65 8.22 7.84
C SER A 73 14.42 9.54 7.82
N SER A 74 14.88 9.94 6.62
CA SER A 74 15.67 11.17 6.39
C SER A 74 14.83 12.44 6.32
N ILE A 75 13.54 12.33 5.96
CA ILE A 75 12.65 13.46 5.69
C ILE A 75 11.41 13.50 6.58
N SER A 76 11.19 12.48 7.42
CA SER A 76 9.98 12.36 8.23
C SER A 76 10.26 11.72 9.59
N CYS A 77 9.23 11.61 10.43
CA CYS A 77 9.28 10.88 11.70
C CYS A 77 8.99 9.37 11.57
N ILE A 78 8.75 8.87 10.35
CA ILE A 78 8.46 7.46 10.09
C ILE A 78 9.74 6.63 10.20
N ARG A 79 9.66 5.50 10.90
CA ARG A 79 10.76 4.55 11.09
C ARG A 79 10.24 3.15 10.79
N PHE A 80 10.52 2.66 9.60
CA PHE A 80 10.35 1.26 9.29
C PHE A 80 11.43 0.45 10.00
N ARG A 81 11.03 -0.62 10.69
CA ARG A 81 11.97 -1.50 11.40
C ARG A 81 11.61 -2.97 11.21
N PRO A 82 12.57 -3.90 11.30
CA PRO A 82 12.28 -5.32 11.22
C PRO A 82 11.28 -5.77 12.30
N TYR A 83 10.37 -6.65 11.92
CA TYR A 83 9.44 -7.34 12.81
C TYR A 83 10.19 -8.03 13.96
N GLN A 84 9.60 -8.00 15.15
CA GLN A 84 10.08 -8.67 16.36
C GLN A 84 8.95 -9.47 16.99
N ASP A 85 9.30 -10.56 17.67
CA ASP A 85 8.33 -11.34 18.44
C ASP A 85 7.64 -10.45 19.47
N GLY A 86 6.30 -10.44 19.46
CA GLY A 86 5.47 -9.54 20.26
C GLY A 86 4.81 -8.40 19.47
N ASP A 87 5.21 -8.20 18.21
CA ASP A 87 4.51 -7.27 17.34
C ASP A 87 3.13 -7.79 16.96
N HIS A 88 2.11 -7.01 17.34
CA HIS A 88 0.73 -7.31 17.02
C HIS A 88 0.29 -6.78 15.65
N GLU A 89 0.98 -5.79 15.10
CA GLU A 89 0.65 -5.12 13.83
C GLU A 89 1.92 -4.90 13.01
N TRP A 90 1.94 -5.31 11.74
CA TRP A 90 3.12 -5.19 10.89
C TRP A 90 2.77 -5.23 9.40
N LEU A 91 3.70 -4.77 8.57
CA LEU A 91 3.64 -4.94 7.12
C LEU A 91 4.29 -6.26 6.71
N SER A 92 3.55 -7.13 6.02
CA SER A 92 4.06 -8.33 5.36
C SER A 92 4.34 -8.00 3.89
N ILE A 93 5.62 -7.81 3.55
CA ILE A 93 6.05 -7.48 2.19
C ILE A 93 6.19 -8.79 1.41
N GLU A 94 5.33 -8.99 0.41
CA GLU A 94 5.16 -10.26 -0.29
C GLU A 94 5.07 -10.05 -1.81
N SER A 95 5.48 -11.04 -2.60
CA SER A 95 5.36 -11.01 -4.05
C SER A 95 4.05 -11.68 -4.44
N ARG A 96 2.95 -10.93 -4.39
CA ARG A 96 1.66 -11.39 -4.90
C ARG A 96 1.43 -10.82 -6.31
N ASN A 97 0.20 -10.92 -6.81
CA ASN A 97 -0.13 -10.44 -8.14
C ASN A 97 -0.34 -8.92 -8.15
N GLY A 98 0.67 -8.18 -8.63
CA GLY A 98 0.64 -6.72 -8.79
C GLY A 98 1.31 -5.96 -7.65
N CYS A 99 1.24 -4.63 -7.76
CA CYS A 99 1.71 -3.67 -6.76
C CYS A 99 0.47 -3.14 -6.06
N TYR A 100 0.35 -3.39 -4.75
CA TYR A 100 -0.78 -2.88 -4.00
C TYR A 100 -0.51 -2.88 -2.50
N SER A 101 -1.27 -2.06 -1.78
CA SER A 101 -1.27 -2.00 -0.32
C SER A 101 -2.65 -1.62 0.21
N TYR A 102 -2.87 -1.83 1.50
CA TYR A 102 -4.03 -1.28 2.19
C TYR A 102 -3.73 0.18 2.58
N VAL A 103 -4.77 1.03 2.57
CA VAL A 103 -4.63 2.39 3.08
C VAL A 103 -4.62 2.38 4.61
N GLY A 104 -3.47 2.72 5.18
CA GLY A 104 -3.26 2.78 6.63
C GLY A 104 -3.21 1.42 7.31
N ARG A 105 -3.13 1.46 8.64
CA ARG A 105 -3.06 0.33 9.55
C ARG A 105 -4.38 -0.44 9.62
N GLN A 106 -4.32 -1.75 9.42
CA GLN A 106 -5.50 -2.62 9.33
C GLN A 106 -5.80 -3.46 10.57
N GLY A 107 -4.89 -3.48 11.56
CA GLY A 107 -4.87 -4.44 12.66
C GLY A 107 -4.30 -5.80 12.23
N GLY A 108 -3.37 -6.35 13.02
CA GLY A 108 -2.66 -7.58 12.63
C GLY A 108 -1.58 -7.37 11.57
N GLY A 109 -1.07 -8.46 11.01
CA GLY A 109 -0.22 -8.43 9.82
C GLY A 109 -1.04 -8.07 8.58
N GLN A 110 -0.59 -7.05 7.83
CA GLN A 110 -1.23 -6.63 6.57
C GLN A 110 -0.25 -6.73 5.40
N THR A 111 -0.74 -7.19 4.25
CA THR A 111 0.12 -7.37 3.08
C THR A 111 0.41 -6.04 2.37
N VAL A 112 1.67 -5.85 2.00
CA VAL A 112 2.11 -4.94 0.92
C VAL A 112 2.62 -5.82 -0.21
N SER A 113 1.91 -5.85 -1.34
CA SER A 113 2.30 -6.66 -2.49
C SER A 113 3.28 -5.88 -3.34
N LEU A 114 4.48 -6.42 -3.49
CA LEU A 114 5.49 -5.94 -4.44
C LEU A 114 5.87 -7.10 -5.34
N SER A 115 5.08 -7.33 -6.38
CA SER A 115 5.40 -8.37 -7.37
C SER A 115 6.85 -8.22 -7.86
N ARG A 116 7.60 -9.33 -7.79
CA ARG A 116 8.96 -9.41 -8.35
C ARG A 116 9.00 -9.03 -9.82
N GLN A 117 7.89 -9.25 -10.52
CA GLN A 117 7.66 -8.76 -11.86
C GLN A 117 6.89 -7.45 -11.80
N GLY A 118 7.58 -6.33 -12.07
CA GLY A 118 6.94 -5.03 -12.33
C GLY A 118 6.83 -4.06 -11.15
N CYS A 119 7.09 -4.46 -9.89
CA CYS A 119 6.92 -3.56 -8.73
C CYS A 119 8.21 -3.16 -8.03
N LEU A 120 9.35 -3.78 -8.36
CA LEU A 120 10.61 -3.57 -7.65
C LEU A 120 11.40 -2.38 -8.21
N TYR A 121 10.76 -1.22 -8.17
CA TYR A 121 11.36 0.09 -8.43
C TYR A 121 11.27 0.94 -7.15
N HIS A 122 12.26 1.81 -6.93
CA HIS A 122 12.31 2.61 -5.70
C HIS A 122 11.02 3.43 -5.48
N SER A 123 10.54 4.11 -6.53
CA SER A 123 9.30 4.90 -6.48
C SER A 123 8.07 4.04 -6.21
N THR A 124 7.93 2.89 -6.87
CA THR A 124 6.81 1.97 -6.63
C THR A 124 6.81 1.45 -5.20
N VAL A 125 7.98 1.10 -4.64
CA VAL A 125 8.07 0.71 -3.22
C VAL A 125 7.62 1.84 -2.30
N GLN A 126 8.07 3.07 -2.56
CA GLN A 126 7.64 4.24 -1.77
C GLN A 126 6.14 4.49 -1.86
N HIS A 127 5.58 4.37 -3.05
CA HIS A 127 4.15 4.53 -3.31
C HIS A 127 3.30 3.54 -2.50
N GLU A 128 3.63 2.25 -2.53
CA GLU A 128 2.89 1.25 -1.76
C GLU A 128 3.07 1.40 -0.23
N LEU A 129 4.23 1.90 0.19
CA LEU A 129 4.47 2.25 1.59
C LEU A 129 3.68 3.49 2.02
N LEU A 130 3.49 4.48 1.15
CA LEU A 130 2.63 5.65 1.41
C LEU A 130 1.17 5.21 1.57
N HIS A 131 0.68 4.29 0.74
CA HIS A 131 -0.61 3.66 0.97
C HIS A 131 -0.66 3.01 2.36
N ALA A 132 0.32 2.18 2.72
CA ALA A 132 0.38 1.55 4.04
C ALA A 132 0.41 2.55 5.21
N LEU A 133 0.93 3.76 4.99
CA LEU A 133 0.97 4.86 5.95
C LEU A 133 -0.34 5.65 6.04
N GLY A 134 -1.25 5.51 5.07
CA GLY A 134 -2.59 6.12 5.10
C GLY A 134 -2.88 7.09 3.96
N PHE A 135 -2.02 7.19 2.94
CA PHE A 135 -2.24 8.08 1.80
C PHE A 135 -3.10 7.41 0.73
N ASN A 136 -4.07 8.16 0.20
CA ASN A 136 -4.76 7.82 -1.05
C ASN A 136 -4.05 8.49 -2.24
N HIS A 137 -4.48 8.19 -3.46
CA HIS A 137 -3.96 8.90 -4.62
C HIS A 137 -4.39 10.37 -4.64
N GLU A 138 -3.49 11.25 -5.06
CA GLU A 138 -3.69 12.69 -5.02
C GLU A 138 -4.90 13.15 -5.86
N GLN A 139 -5.11 12.55 -7.03
CA GLN A 139 -6.27 12.81 -7.90
C GLN A 139 -7.61 12.36 -7.30
N THR A 140 -7.63 11.77 -6.11
CA THR A 140 -8.88 11.41 -5.41
C THR A 140 -9.30 12.46 -4.38
N ARG A 141 -8.50 13.52 -4.17
CA ARG A 141 -8.83 14.60 -3.23
C ARG A 141 -10.19 15.23 -3.54
N SER A 142 -10.87 15.69 -2.50
CA SER A 142 -12.18 16.34 -2.60
C SER A 142 -12.15 17.65 -3.38
N ASP A 143 -11.00 18.32 -3.44
CA ASP A 143 -10.78 19.57 -4.16
C ASP A 143 -10.11 19.38 -5.54
N ARG A 144 -9.94 18.14 -6.02
CA ARG A 144 -9.21 17.84 -7.27
C ARG A 144 -9.76 18.63 -8.47
N ASP A 145 -11.06 18.86 -8.52
CA ASP A 145 -11.73 19.47 -9.68
C ASP A 145 -11.39 20.97 -9.81
N ASN A 146 -10.70 21.56 -8.81
CA ASN A 146 -10.08 22.89 -8.86
C ASN A 146 -8.67 22.88 -9.50
N HIS A 147 -8.05 21.71 -9.65
CA HIS A 147 -6.65 21.55 -10.06
C HIS A 147 -6.49 20.76 -11.35
N ILE A 148 -7.37 19.78 -11.59
CA ILE A 148 -7.31 18.90 -12.75
C ILE A 148 -8.69 18.79 -13.42
N ARG A 149 -8.68 18.44 -14.70
CA ARG A 149 -9.88 18.08 -15.44
C ARG A 149 -9.78 16.61 -15.86
N VAL A 150 -10.77 15.81 -15.44
CA VAL A 150 -10.89 14.41 -15.86
C VAL A 150 -11.68 14.37 -17.17
N TYR A 151 -11.05 13.88 -18.23
CA TYR A 151 -11.71 13.57 -19.50
C TYR A 151 -12.26 12.15 -19.43
N TRP A 152 -13.48 12.03 -18.92
CA TRP A 152 -14.15 10.76 -18.63
C TRP A 152 -14.30 9.87 -19.87
N GLU A 153 -14.46 10.48 -21.04
CA GLU A 153 -14.54 9.83 -22.34
C GLU A 153 -13.27 9.06 -22.73
N ASN A 154 -12.12 9.38 -22.11
CA ASN A 154 -10.85 8.73 -22.38
C ASN A 154 -10.54 7.57 -21.40
N ILE A 155 -11.49 7.24 -20.51
CA ILE A 155 -11.33 6.18 -19.53
C ILE A 155 -11.96 4.91 -20.09
N LEU A 156 -11.18 3.82 -20.12
CA LEU A 156 -11.65 2.53 -20.59
C LEU A 156 -12.76 1.97 -19.69
N ASP A 157 -13.79 1.41 -20.32
CA ASP A 157 -14.91 0.78 -19.60
C ASP A 157 -14.42 -0.28 -18.60
N GLY A 158 -14.94 -0.19 -17.37
CA GLY A 158 -14.56 -1.07 -16.27
C GLY A 158 -13.26 -0.68 -15.54
N GLN A 159 -12.53 0.34 -15.99
CA GLN A 159 -11.45 0.93 -15.20
C GLN A 159 -11.97 2.06 -14.31
N SER A 160 -11.49 2.07 -13.07
CA SER A 160 -11.70 3.24 -12.21
C SER A 160 -10.88 4.41 -12.75
N PRO A 161 -11.45 5.64 -12.85
CA PRO A 161 -10.71 6.87 -13.20
C PRO A 161 -9.43 7.06 -12.40
N PHE A 162 -9.39 6.51 -11.20
CA PHE A 162 -8.29 6.67 -10.27
C PHE A 162 -7.08 5.77 -10.58
N SER A 163 -7.19 4.86 -11.57
CA SER A 163 -6.10 3.95 -11.96
C SER A 163 -5.17 4.51 -13.05
N VAL A 164 -5.56 5.61 -13.71
CA VAL A 164 -4.97 6.01 -15.00
C VAL A 164 -3.87 7.09 -14.87
N LEU A 165 -3.69 7.68 -13.68
CA LEU A 165 -2.88 8.91 -13.51
C LEU A 165 -1.78 8.84 -12.44
N ILE A 166 -1.41 7.64 -11.97
CA ILE A 166 -0.42 7.47 -10.88
C ILE A 166 1.01 7.86 -11.29
N TRP A 167 1.30 8.03 -12.58
CA TRP A 167 2.67 8.27 -13.06
C TRP A 167 3.08 9.74 -13.27
N ILE A 168 2.24 10.74 -12.95
CA ILE A 168 2.57 12.16 -13.22
C ILE A 168 3.11 12.93 -11.99
N LEU A 169 3.17 12.32 -10.80
CA LEU A 169 3.70 12.98 -9.60
C LEU A 169 4.78 12.17 -8.85
N CYS A 170 5.60 11.40 -9.57
CA CYS A 170 6.87 10.87 -9.06
C CYS A 170 8.05 11.48 -9.83
#